data_AF-A0A2J8KFD5-F1
#
_entry.id   AF-A0A2J8KFD5-F1
#
_cell.length_a   1.000
_cell.length_b   1.000
_cell.length_c   1.000
_cell.angle_alpha   90.00
_cell.angle_beta   90.00
_cell.angle_gamma   90.00
#
_symmetry.space_group_name_H-M   'P 1'
#
loop_
_entity.id
_entity.type
_entity.pdbx_description
1 polymer ?
#
loop_
_entity_poly.entity_id
_entity_poly.type
_entity_poly.pdbx_seq_one_letter_code
_entity_poly.pdbx_strand_id
1 'polypeptide(L)' 'MDLSALRVEEVQNVINAMQKILECPICLELIKEPVSTKCDHIFCKFCMLKLLNQKKGPSQCPL' A
#
# COMPACT_ATOMS: atom_id res chain seq x y z
N MET A 1 33.03 14.30 -7.52
CA MET A 1 31.67 13.77 -7.25
C MET A 1 31.28 14.32 -5.89
N ASP A 2 30.15 15.01 -5.80
CA ASP A 2 29.74 15.70 -4.58
C ASP A 2 29.23 14.69 -3.54
N LEU A 3 29.93 14.59 -2.41
CA LEU A 3 29.57 13.71 -1.29
C LEU A 3 28.17 14.02 -0.74
N SER A 4 27.71 15.26 -0.88
CA SER A 4 26.37 15.66 -0.45
C SER A 4 25.29 15.10 -1.37
N ALA A 5 25.55 15.01 -2.68
CA ALA A 5 24.63 14.41 -3.65
C ALA A 5 24.43 12.90 -3.42
N LEU A 6 25.50 12.16 -3.06
CA LEU A 6 25.41 10.73 -2.74
C LEU A 6 24.50 10.45 -1.54
N ARG A 7 24.61 11.28 -0.48
CA ARG A 7 23.75 11.13 0.71
C ARG A 7 22.28 11.44 0.43
N VAL A 8 21.99 12.40 -0.45
CA VAL A 8 20.61 12.71 -0.86
C VAL A 8 20.00 11.54 -1.63
N GLU A 9 20.77 10.90 -2.51
CA GLU A 9 20.31 9.73 -3.28
C GLU A 9 19.98 8.53 -2.37
N GLU A 10 20.83 8.24 -1.38
CA GLU A 10 20.56 7.19 -0.39
C GLU A 10 19.25 7.42 0.37
N VAL A 11 19.01 8.65 0.83
CA VAL A 11 17.77 9.02 1.53
C VAL A 11 16.57 8.89 0.60
N GLN A 12 16.68 9.35 -0.65
CA GLN A 12 15.59 9.25 -1.62
C GLN A 12 15.22 7.79 -1.91
N ASN A 13 16.20 6.90 -2.02
CA ASN A 13 15.97 5.47 -2.25
C ASN A 13 15.19 4.82 -1.09
N VAL A 14 15.54 5.16 0.15
CA VAL A 14 14.80 4.69 1.34
C VAL A 14 13.37 5.22 1.34
N ILE A 15 13.16 6.51 1.06
CA ILE A 15 11.82 7.11 0.98
C ILE A 15 10.97 6.40 -0.10
N ASN A 16 11.53 6.18 -1.28
CA ASN A 16 10.84 5.50 -2.38
C ASN A 16 10.46 4.06 -2.02
N ALA A 17 11.34 3.33 -1.31
CA ALA A 17 11.03 1.99 -0.83
C ALA A 17 9.89 2.01 0.21
N MET A 18 9.87 2.99 1.10
CA MET A 18 8.81 3.14 2.10
C MET A 18 7.46 3.53 1.47
N GLN A 19 7.46 4.36 0.41
CA GLN A 19 6.24 4.76 -0.29
C GLN A 19 5.45 3.56 -0.81
N LYS A 20 6.13 2.53 -1.33
CA LYS A 20 5.49 1.29 -1.82
C LYS A 20 4.70 0.54 -0.75
N ILE A 21 5.11 0.66 0.52
CA ILE A 21 4.42 0.03 1.66
C ILE A 21 3.09 0.73 1.96
N LEU A 22 2.94 1.98 1.52
CA LEU A 22 1.74 2.80 1.68
C LEU A 22 0.80 2.71 0.48
N GLU A 23 1.10 1.86 -0.50
CA GLU A 23 0.24 1.62 -1.66
C GLU A 23 -0.79 0.53 -1.36
N CYS A 24 -2.03 0.75 -1.80
CA CYS A 24 -3.10 -0.21 -1.71
C CYS A 24 -2.86 -1.32 -2.73
N PRO A 25 -2.72 -2.59 -2.33
CA PRO A 25 -2.40 -3.67 -3.28
C PRO A 25 -3.47 -3.96 -4.33
N ILE A 26 -4.67 -3.38 -4.20
CA ILE A 26 -5.77 -3.53 -5.15
C ILE A 26 -5.74 -2.47 -6.25
N CYS A 27 -5.51 -1.20 -5.88
CA CYS A 27 -5.55 -0.09 -6.85
C CYS A 27 -4.17 0.47 -7.20
N LEU A 28 -3.12 0.05 -6.50
CA LEU A 28 -1.73 0.49 -6.67
C LEU A 28 -1.53 2.00 -6.49
N GLU A 29 -2.43 2.61 -5.71
CA GLU A 29 -2.39 4.01 -5.34
C GLU A 29 -2.15 4.12 -3.83
N LEU A 30 -1.69 5.28 -3.36
CA LEU A 30 -1.54 5.54 -1.93
C LEU A 30 -2.85 5.26 -1.17
N ILE A 31 -2.76 4.54 -0.06
CA ILE A 31 -3.92 4.08 0.70
C ILE A 31 -4.74 5.28 1.19
N LYS A 32 -6.02 5.30 0.82
CA LYS A 32 -7.01 6.28 1.26
C LYS A 32 -8.02 5.59 2.18
N GLU A 33 -8.26 6.17 3.36
CA GLU A 33 -9.09 5.58 4.41
C GLU A 33 -8.68 4.10 4.68
N PRO A 34 -7.53 3.85 5.33
CA PRO A 34 -7.01 2.51 5.51
C PRO A 34 -7.97 1.61 6.29
N VAL A 35 -8.12 0.37 5.83
CA VAL A 35 -8.84 -0.69 6.54
C VAL A 35 -7.91 -1.89 6.68
N SER A 36 -7.75 -2.35 7.92
CA SER A 36 -6.95 -3.55 8.24
C SER A 36 -7.82 -4.80 8.21
N THR A 37 -7.29 -5.86 7.62
CA THR A 37 -7.91 -7.19 7.65
C THR A 37 -7.45 -7.98 8.89
N LYS A 38 -8.05 -9.15 9.15
CA LYS A 38 -7.65 -10.03 10.25
C LYS A 38 -6.25 -10.64 10.09
N CYS A 39 -5.68 -10.61 8.89
CA CYS A 39 -4.30 -11.00 8.62
C CYS A 39 -3.37 -9.79 8.50
N ASP A 40 -3.77 -8.64 9.06
CA ASP A 40 -2.98 -7.40 9.18
C ASP A 40 -2.62 -6.69 7.85
N HIS A 41 -3.07 -7.20 6.71
CA HIS A 41 -2.96 -6.48 5.43
C HIS A 41 -3.92 -5.28 5.36
N ILE A 42 -3.44 -4.18 4.79
CA ILE A 42 -4.13 -2.88 4.72
C ILE A 42 -4.52 -2.55 3.28
N PHE A 43 -5.72 -2.01 3.11
CA PHE A 43 -6.27 -1.59 1.82
C PHE A 43 -7.06 -0.28 1.94
N CYS A 44 -7.38 0.34 0.80
CA CYS A 44 -8.38 1.41 0.77
C CYS A 44 -9.77 0.87 1.16
N LYS A 45 -10.52 1.63 1.96
CA LYS A 45 -11.91 1.33 2.30
C LYS A 45 -12.78 1.06 1.07
N PHE A 46 -12.68 1.90 0.05
CA PHE A 46 -13.44 1.73 -1.20
C PHE A 46 -13.09 0.41 -1.92
N CYS A 47 -11.80 0.05 -1.98
CA CYS A 47 -11.34 -1.19 -2.59
C CYS A 47 -11.90 -2.42 -1.87
N MET A 48 -11.90 -2.40 -0.53
CA MET A 48 -12.50 -3.47 0.28
C MET A 48 -14.01 -3.57 0.07
N LEU A 49 -14.74 -2.46 0.12
CA LEU A 49 -16.18 -2.45 -0.12
C LEU A 49 -16.53 -3.00 -1.50
N LYS A 50 -15.79 -2.61 -2.54
CA LYS A 50 -15.97 -3.12 -3.91
C LYS A 50 -15.75 -4.64 -3.96
N LEU A 51 -14.69 -5.14 -3.32
CA LEU A 51 -14.40 -6.58 -3.28
C LEU A 51 -15.51 -7.38 -2.58
N LEU A 52 -15.97 -6.89 -1.42
CA LEU A 52 -17.05 -7.51 -0.64
C LEU A 52 -18.38 -7.51 -1.39
N ASN A 53 -18.68 -6.45 -2.14
CA ASN A 53 -19.91 -6.37 -2.95
C ASN A 53 -19.90 -7.29 -4.16
N GLN A 54 -18.72 -7.66 -4.67
CA GLN A 54 -18.58 -8.52 -5.86
C GLN A 54 -18.66 -10.02 -5.53
N LYS A 55 -18.26 -10.44 -4.32
CA LYS A 55 -18.21 -11.85 -3.93
C LYS A 55 -19.41 -12.22 -3.04
N LYS A 56 -20.21 -13.18 -3.48
CA LYS A 56 -21.22 -13.83 -2.61
C LYS A 56 -20.57 -14.96 -1.82
N GLY A 57 -19.96 -14.64 -0.68
CA GLY A 57 -19.33 -15.63 0.21
C GLY A 57 -18.26 -15.05 1.13
N PRO A 58 -17.64 -15.88 1.99
CA PRO A 58 -16.53 -15.45 2.83
C PRO A 58 -15.40 -14.91 1.95
N SER A 59 -15.07 -13.64 2.15
CA SER A 59 -14.01 -12.98 1.39
C SER A 59 -12.67 -13.25 2.07
N GLN A 60 -11.75 -13.85 1.31
CA GLN A 60 -10.35 -14.02 1.71
C GLN A 60 -9.55 -12.74 1.40
N CYS A 61 -8.47 -12.54 2.15
CA CYS A 61 -7.51 -11.49 1.85
C CYS A 61 -6.96 -11.69 0.43
N PRO A 62 -6.90 -10.63 -0.40
CA PRO A 62 -6.37 -10.72 -1.76
C PRO A 62 -4.83 -10.72 -1.84
N LEU A 63 -4.13 -10.56 -0.71
CA LEU A 63 -2.70 -10.88 -0.56
C LEU A 63 -2.53 -12.25 0.08
#